data_AF-A0A667XBH3-F1
#
_entry.id   AF-A0A667XBH3-F1
#
_cell.length_a   1.000
_cell.length_b   1.000
_cell.length_c   1.000
_cell.angle_alpha   90.00
_cell.angle_beta   90.00
_cell.angle_gamma   90.00
#
_symmetry.space_group_name_H-M   'P 1'
#
loop_
_entity.id
_entity.type
_entity.pdbx_description
1 polymer ?
#
loop_
_entity_poly.entity_id
_entity_poly.type
_entity_poly.pdbx_seq_one_letter_code
_entity_poly.pdbx_strand_id
1 'polypeptide(L)'
;MSPCIFFFSSGQRTTKNVSCQPRRNDKFVCPLEKRLTYHEEDWYIGACNRAEAEHALHLVNKDGAFLVRDCSNNTTSEPLVLAVYHDKKVYNVKIRFIESISKYALGTGQRANDMFDSVADIIRFHSIFPIVLIHGRTLSASKYPGNCVLTCPVTKIDVDQLLG
;
A
#
# COMPACT_ATOMS: atom_id res chain seq x y z
N MET A 1 23.08 -6.46 47.47
CA MET A 1 24.17 -7.23 48.10
C MET A 1 24.27 -8.57 47.39
N SER A 2 25.39 -8.77 46.67
CA SER A 2 26.13 -10.00 46.28
C SER A 2 25.39 -11.29 45.84
N PRO A 3 26.09 -12.31 45.27
CA PRO A 3 25.96 -12.74 43.87
C PRO A 3 25.39 -14.16 43.75
N CYS A 4 25.20 -14.71 42.54
CA CYS A 4 25.32 -16.15 42.29
C CYS A 4 25.40 -16.47 40.80
N ILE A 5 26.53 -17.01 40.38
CA ILE A 5 26.69 -17.83 39.17
C ILE A 5 26.28 -19.25 39.55
N PHE A 6 25.51 -19.96 38.72
CA PHE A 6 25.67 -21.41 38.54
C PHE A 6 25.25 -21.83 37.13
N PHE A 7 26.14 -22.59 36.49
CA PHE A 7 25.86 -23.50 35.38
C PHE A 7 24.92 -24.61 35.85
N PHE A 8 24.03 -25.11 34.98
CA PHE A 8 23.77 -26.55 34.91
C PHE A 8 23.20 -26.96 33.54
N SER A 9 23.63 -28.17 33.15
CA SER A 9 23.29 -28.93 31.97
C SER A 9 21.84 -29.45 32.00
N SER A 10 21.43 -30.02 30.86
CA SER A 10 20.27 -30.90 30.62
C SER A 10 18.87 -30.27 30.62
N GLY A 11 18.11 -30.68 29.60
CA GLY A 11 16.87 -30.05 29.16
C GLY A 11 15.70 -30.17 30.13
N GLN A 12 14.81 -29.19 30.04
CA GLN A 12 13.36 -29.40 29.98
C GLN A 12 12.67 -28.11 29.52
N ARG A 13 11.61 -28.33 28.73
CA ARG A 13 10.76 -27.35 28.07
C ARG A 13 9.80 -26.74 29.09
N THR A 14 9.93 -25.45 29.41
CA THR A 14 8.83 -24.65 29.98
C THR A 14 8.91 -23.20 29.51
N THR A 15 7.76 -22.70 29.08
CA THR A 15 7.49 -21.37 28.55
C THR A 15 7.80 -20.29 29.58
N LYS A 16 8.77 -19.40 29.29
CA LYS A 16 8.97 -18.18 30.07
C LYS A 16 8.11 -17.05 29.50
N ASN A 17 7.11 -16.64 30.26
CA ASN A 17 6.46 -15.34 30.13
C ASN A 17 7.52 -14.27 30.44
N VAL A 18 8.09 -13.66 29.40
CA VAL A 18 8.89 -12.45 29.55
C VAL A 18 7.93 -11.28 29.48
N SER A 19 7.55 -10.76 30.64
CA SER A 19 6.86 -9.48 30.74
C SER A 19 7.85 -8.37 30.36
N CYS A 20 7.77 -7.93 29.11
CA CYS A 20 8.46 -6.73 28.66
C CYS A 20 7.65 -5.51 29.09
N GLN A 21 7.98 -4.92 30.25
CA GLN A 21 7.46 -3.60 30.59
C GLN A 21 8.21 -2.52 29.79
N PRO A 22 7.53 -1.62 29.05
CA PRO A 22 8.20 -0.54 28.33
C PRO A 22 8.66 0.56 29.31
N ARG A 23 9.90 1.04 29.14
CA ARG A 23 10.41 2.21 29.86
C ARG A 23 9.75 3.47 29.31
N ARG A 24 9.42 4.39 30.22
CA ARG A 24 8.84 5.71 29.95
C ARG A 24 9.77 6.54 29.05
N ASN A 25 9.48 6.60 27.74
CA ASN A 25 9.64 7.78 26.85
C ASN A 25 9.54 7.49 25.34
N ASP A 26 9.22 6.27 24.91
CA ASP A 26 8.85 6.05 23.50
C ASP A 26 7.39 6.48 23.29
N LYS A 27 7.18 7.55 22.52
CA LYS A 27 5.86 7.89 22.00
C LYS A 27 5.40 6.71 21.15
N PHE A 28 4.52 5.88 21.69
CA PHE A 28 3.77 4.89 20.93
C PHE A 28 2.88 5.65 19.95
N VAL A 29 3.38 5.91 18.75
CA VAL A 29 2.54 6.34 17.63
C VAL A 29 1.74 5.11 17.23
N CYS A 30 0.45 5.11 17.55
CA CYS A 30 -0.46 4.05 17.13
C CYS A 30 -0.41 3.94 15.58
N PRO A 31 -0.20 2.74 15.00
CA PRO A 31 -0.22 2.55 13.54
C PRO A 31 -1.50 3.02 12.84
N LEU A 32 -2.55 3.30 13.62
CA LEU A 32 -3.82 3.84 13.16
C LEU A 32 -3.70 5.28 12.63
N GLU A 33 -2.85 6.14 13.22
CA GLU A 33 -2.70 7.53 12.74
C GLU A 33 -2.14 7.58 11.33
N LYS A 34 -1.17 6.72 10.99
CA LYS A 34 -0.63 6.61 9.63
C LYS A 34 -1.68 6.13 8.62
N ARG A 35 -2.59 5.24 9.03
CA ARG A 35 -3.74 4.81 8.21
C ARG A 35 -4.71 5.96 7.95
N LEU A 36 -4.83 6.94 8.84
CA LEU A 36 -5.78 8.04 8.66
C LEU A 36 -5.30 9.12 7.68
N THR A 37 -4.00 9.22 7.42
CA THR A 37 -3.42 10.31 6.60
C THR A 37 -3.95 10.37 5.16
N TYR A 38 -4.30 9.23 4.55
CA TYR A 38 -4.85 9.20 3.20
C TYR A 38 -6.38 9.36 3.15
N HIS A 39 -7.08 9.37 4.29
CA HIS A 39 -8.54 9.55 4.29
C HIS A 39 -8.96 11.00 3.97
N GLU A 40 -8.04 11.95 4.08
CA GLU A 40 -8.25 13.36 3.74
C GLU A 40 -7.96 13.66 2.26
N GLU A 41 -7.47 12.66 1.50
CA GLU A 41 -7.07 12.84 0.12
C GLU A 41 -8.22 12.54 -0.85
N ASP A 42 -8.52 13.46 -1.77
CA ASP A 42 -9.69 13.35 -2.66
C ASP A 42 -9.64 12.14 -3.59
N TRP A 43 -8.43 11.66 -3.93
CA TRP A 43 -8.18 10.49 -4.78
C TRP A 43 -8.36 9.16 -4.03
N TYR A 44 -8.57 9.18 -2.71
CA TYR A 44 -8.92 8.00 -1.93
C TYR A 44 -10.44 7.83 -1.86
N ILE A 45 -10.94 6.75 -2.45
CA ILE A 45 -12.38 6.49 -2.59
C ILE A 45 -12.93 5.68 -1.40
N GLY A 46 -12.05 4.95 -0.69
CA GLY A 46 -12.44 4.02 0.36
C GLY A 46 -12.95 2.69 -0.17
N ALA A 47 -14.08 2.21 0.36
CA ALA A 47 -14.71 0.95 0.02
C ALA A 47 -15.41 1.00 -1.35
N CYS A 48 -14.63 1.21 -2.41
CA CYS A 48 -15.06 1.08 -3.80
C CYS A 48 -14.62 -0.29 -4.33
N ASN A 49 -15.53 -1.01 -4.98
CA ASN A 49 -15.20 -2.33 -5.50
C ASN A 49 -14.33 -2.22 -6.77
N ARG A 50 -13.71 -3.33 -7.16
CA ARG A 50 -12.80 -3.35 -8.31
C ARG A 50 -13.50 -2.96 -9.62
N ALA A 51 -14.72 -3.43 -9.84
CA ALA A 51 -15.44 -3.22 -11.09
C ALA A 51 -15.89 -1.75 -11.23
N GLU A 52 -16.37 -1.14 -10.15
CA GLU A 52 -16.72 0.29 -10.09
C GLU A 52 -15.52 1.17 -10.42
N ALA A 53 -14.39 0.93 -9.77
CA ALA A 53 -13.15 1.66 -10.03
C ALA A 53 -12.68 1.50 -11.49
N GLU A 54 -12.72 0.27 -12.02
CA GLU A 54 -12.35 0.01 -13.41
C GLU A 54 -13.30 0.75 -14.38
N HIS A 55 -14.61 0.71 -14.11
CA HIS A 55 -15.61 1.38 -14.94
C HIS A 55 -15.45 2.91 -14.92
N ALA A 56 -15.32 3.52 -13.75
CA ALA A 56 -15.11 4.97 -13.62
C ALA A 56 -13.85 5.44 -14.36
N LEU A 57 -12.73 4.71 -14.23
CA LEU A 57 -11.50 5.02 -14.95
C LEU A 57 -11.64 4.87 -16.47
N HIS A 58 -12.41 3.86 -16.92
CA HIS A 58 -12.74 3.71 -18.34
C HIS A 58 -13.63 4.85 -18.87
N LEU A 59 -14.55 5.37 -18.07
CA LEU A 59 -15.38 6.53 -18.44
C LEU A 59 -14.54 7.81 -18.54
N VAL A 60 -13.56 8.00 -17.64
CA VAL A 60 -12.61 9.13 -17.69
C VAL A 60 -11.71 9.03 -18.93
N ASN A 61 -11.33 7.81 -19.34
CA ASN A 61 -10.59 7.52 -20.59
C ASN A 61 -9.35 8.39 -20.81
N LYS A 62 -8.55 8.62 -19.76
CA LYS A 62 -7.37 9.48 -19.80
C LYS A 62 -6.15 8.77 -19.21
N ASP A 63 -5.07 8.70 -19.98
CA ASP A 63 -3.82 8.12 -19.50
C ASP A 63 -3.32 8.85 -18.26
N GLY A 64 -2.90 8.07 -17.26
CA GLY A 64 -2.49 8.60 -15.97
C GLY A 64 -3.65 8.99 -15.06
N ALA A 65 -4.89 8.67 -15.43
CA ALA A 65 -6.01 8.71 -14.50
C ALA A 65 -5.86 7.63 -13.44
N PHE A 66 -6.09 7.98 -12.18
CA PHE A 66 -5.89 7.06 -11.07
C PHE A 66 -6.82 7.33 -9.90
N LEU A 67 -6.98 6.31 -9.06
CA LEU A 67 -7.62 6.41 -7.75
C LEU A 67 -7.03 5.38 -6.79
N VAL A 68 -7.18 5.59 -5.49
CA VAL A 68 -6.84 4.61 -4.46
C VAL A 68 -8.11 4.13 -3.77
N ARG A 69 -8.20 2.82 -3.57
CA ARG A 69 -9.34 2.16 -2.92
C ARG A 69 -8.87 1.11 -1.94
N ASP A 70 -9.78 0.65 -1.10
CA ASP A 70 -9.54 -0.49 -0.23
C ASP A 70 -9.31 -1.75 -1.05
N CYS A 71 -8.39 -2.59 -0.59
CA CYS A 71 -8.19 -3.91 -1.16
C CYS A 71 -9.41 -4.80 -0.83
N SER A 72 -9.92 -5.57 -1.81
CA SER A 72 -11.10 -6.42 -1.61
C SER A 72 -10.94 -7.47 -0.52
N ASN A 73 -9.70 -7.93 -0.29
CA ASN A 73 -9.36 -8.87 0.78
C ASN A 73 -8.86 -8.18 2.05
N ASN A 74 -8.75 -6.84 2.04
CA ASN A 74 -8.32 -5.93 3.11
C ASN A 74 -7.43 -6.57 4.19
N THR A 75 -6.25 -7.04 3.79
CA THR A 75 -5.29 -7.63 4.74
C THR A 75 -4.43 -6.53 5.35
N THR A 76 -3.92 -6.73 6.57
CA THR A 76 -3.06 -5.72 7.22
C THR A 76 -1.80 -5.41 6.42
N SER A 77 -1.27 -6.39 5.69
CA SER A 77 -0.09 -6.23 4.83
C SER A 77 -0.38 -5.64 3.46
N GLU A 78 -1.61 -5.74 2.96
CA GLU A 78 -2.05 -5.22 1.66
C GLU A 78 -3.40 -4.49 1.80
N PRO A 79 -3.43 -3.34 2.50
CA PRO A 79 -4.68 -2.67 2.84
C PRO A 79 -5.35 -1.99 1.64
N LEU A 80 -4.55 -1.56 0.65
CA LEU A 80 -5.01 -0.65 -0.41
C LEU A 80 -4.59 -1.11 -1.81
N VAL A 81 -5.29 -0.59 -2.81
CA VAL A 81 -5.00 -0.78 -4.23
C VAL A 81 -5.00 0.58 -4.92
N LEU A 82 -3.92 0.87 -5.66
CA LEU A 82 -3.83 1.96 -6.62
C LEU A 82 -4.32 1.43 -7.98
N ALA A 83 -5.42 1.98 -8.48
CA ALA A 83 -5.95 1.70 -9.81
C ALA A 83 -5.49 2.80 -10.77
N VAL A 84 -4.90 2.43 -11.91
CA VAL A 84 -4.33 3.38 -12.89
C VAL A 84 -4.83 3.02 -14.29
N TYR A 85 -5.40 4.00 -14.99
CA TYR A 85 -5.71 3.91 -16.40
C TYR A 85 -4.49 4.25 -17.25
N HIS A 86 -4.12 3.33 -18.13
CA HIS A 86 -3.05 3.53 -19.10
C HIS A 86 -3.24 2.62 -20.31
N ASP A 87 -3.07 3.15 -21.52
CA ASP A 87 -3.15 2.39 -22.76
C ASP A 87 -4.44 1.55 -22.87
N LYS A 88 -5.57 2.24 -22.66
CA LYS A 88 -6.93 1.67 -22.70
C LYS A 88 -7.19 0.54 -21.71
N LYS A 89 -6.38 0.44 -20.66
CA LYS A 89 -6.46 -0.60 -19.65
C LYS A 89 -6.32 -0.03 -18.25
N VAL A 90 -7.05 -0.63 -17.30
CA VAL A 90 -6.87 -0.37 -15.87
C VAL A 90 -5.92 -1.40 -15.25
N TYR A 91 -4.89 -0.91 -14.57
CA TYR A 91 -3.92 -1.68 -13.81
C TYR A 91 -4.21 -1.54 -12.32
N ASN A 92 -4.27 -2.67 -11.60
CA ASN A 92 -4.49 -2.70 -10.16
C ASN A 92 -3.16 -3.02 -9.47
N VAL A 93 -2.52 -2.00 -8.90
CA VAL A 93 -1.24 -2.12 -8.19
C VAL A 93 -1.51 -2.16 -6.69
N LYS A 94 -1.13 -3.25 -6.03
CA LYS A 94 -1.29 -3.36 -4.57
C LYS A 94 -0.36 -2.39 -3.86
N ILE A 95 -0.86 -1.73 -2.82
CA ILE A 95 -0.07 -0.95 -1.88
C ILE A 95 0.09 -1.80 -0.62
N ARG A 96 1.33 -2.12 -0.29
CA ARG A 96 1.67 -2.93 0.88
C ARG A 96 2.08 -2.04 2.03
N PHE A 97 1.75 -2.46 3.25
CA PHE A 97 2.29 -1.87 4.47
C PHE A 97 3.27 -2.85 5.11
N ILE A 98 4.49 -2.40 5.34
CA ILE A 98 5.57 -3.17 5.96
C ILE A 98 5.65 -2.77 7.43
N GLU A 99 4.96 -3.52 8.29
CA GLU A 99 4.81 -3.17 9.71
C GLU A 99 6.14 -3.01 10.45
N SER A 100 7.13 -3.88 10.17
CA SER A 100 8.42 -3.91 10.88
C SER A 100 9.21 -2.61 10.78
N ILE A 101 9.02 -1.85 9.71
CA ILE A 101 9.68 -0.56 9.45
C ILE A 101 8.68 0.57 9.28
N SER A 102 7.38 0.28 9.38
CA SER A 102 6.27 1.23 9.22
C SER A 102 6.35 2.08 7.94
N LYS A 103 6.57 1.42 6.79
CA LYS A 103 6.66 2.01 5.45
C LYS A 103 5.66 1.40 4.48
N TYR A 104 5.33 2.13 3.42
CA TYR A 104 4.52 1.68 2.30
C TYR A 104 5.37 1.33 1.07
N ALA A 105 4.92 0.37 0.28
CA ALA A 105 5.58 -0.03 -0.97
C ALA A 105 4.56 -0.53 -2.02
N LEU A 106 4.87 -0.40 -3.30
CA LEU A 106 4.00 -0.86 -4.41
C LEU A 106 4.32 -2.30 -4.87
N GLY A 107 3.31 -3.01 -5.37
CA GLY A 107 3.45 -4.31 -6.05
C GLY A 107 3.81 -5.49 -5.12
N THR A 108 4.04 -6.68 -5.67
CA THR A 108 4.35 -7.91 -4.92
C THR A 108 5.79 -8.38 -5.17
N GLY A 109 6.74 -7.94 -4.34
CA GLY A 109 8.09 -8.54 -4.24
C GLY A 109 9.06 -8.37 -5.42
N GLN A 110 10.35 -8.39 -5.12
CA GLN A 110 11.53 -8.36 -6.04
C GLN A 110 11.80 -7.08 -6.85
N ARG A 111 10.83 -6.19 -7.12
CA ARG A 111 11.08 -4.90 -7.84
C ARG A 111 10.71 -3.63 -7.07
N ALA A 112 10.20 -3.77 -5.86
CA ALA A 112 9.82 -2.65 -5.00
C ALA A 112 11.01 -2.21 -4.14
N ASN A 113 11.97 -1.49 -4.74
CA ASN A 113 13.08 -0.90 -3.98
C ASN A 113 12.63 0.34 -3.20
N ASP A 114 11.62 1.05 -3.70
CA ASP A 114 11.18 2.30 -3.12
C ASP A 114 10.20 2.06 -1.97
N MET A 115 10.49 2.71 -0.85
CA MET A 115 9.69 2.68 0.37
C MET A 115 9.30 4.10 0.75
N PHE A 116 8.05 4.28 1.17
CA PHE A 116 7.45 5.58 1.39
C PHE A 116 6.90 5.71 2.80
N ASP A 117 6.88 6.92 3.35
CA ASP A 117 6.33 7.20 4.68
C ASP A 117 4.80 7.20 4.70
N SER A 118 4.18 7.58 3.58
CA SER A 118 2.73 7.62 3.41
C SER A 118 2.31 7.20 1.99
N VAL A 119 1.01 6.96 1.81
CA VAL A 119 0.42 6.74 0.48
C VAL A 119 0.47 8.02 -0.35
N ALA A 120 0.29 9.19 0.25
CA ALA A 120 0.43 10.47 -0.43
C ALA A 120 1.85 10.66 -1.02
N ASP A 121 2.89 10.18 -0.32
CA ASP A 121 4.25 10.23 -0.84
C ASP A 121 4.45 9.32 -2.07
N ILE A 122 3.76 8.17 -2.12
CA ILE A 122 3.73 7.31 -3.32
C ILE A 122 3.15 8.08 -4.49
N ILE A 123 1.98 8.71 -4.28
CA ILE A 123 1.29 9.47 -5.33
C ILE A 123 2.15 10.65 -5.80
N ARG A 124 2.71 11.42 -4.87
CA ARG A 124 3.59 12.58 -5.17
C ARG A 124 4.84 12.17 -5.91
N PHE A 125 5.47 11.07 -5.52
CA PHE A 125 6.66 10.58 -6.23
C PHE A 125 6.30 10.15 -7.66
N HIS A 126 5.20 9.41 -7.82
CA HIS A 126 4.78 8.89 -9.11
C HIS A 126 4.02 9.88 -10.01
N SER A 127 3.77 11.11 -9.54
CA SER A 127 3.35 12.22 -10.39
C SER A 127 4.50 12.88 -11.16
N ILE A 128 5.75 12.50 -10.82
CA ILE A 128 6.96 12.94 -11.50
C ILE A 128 7.66 11.73 -12.13
N PHE A 129 7.78 10.63 -11.39
CA PHE A 129 8.48 9.42 -11.83
C PHE A 129 7.51 8.33 -12.30
N PRO A 130 7.66 7.77 -13.51
CA PRO A 130 6.72 6.79 -14.02
C PRO A 130 6.62 5.54 -13.14
N ILE A 131 5.39 5.10 -12.84
CA ILE A 131 5.10 3.81 -12.24
C ILE A 131 5.28 2.69 -13.28
N VAL A 132 5.84 1.57 -12.83
CA VAL A 132 6.02 0.37 -13.66
C VAL A 132 4.76 -0.48 -13.60
N LEU A 133 4.02 -0.53 -14.71
CA LEU A 133 2.79 -1.30 -14.82
C LEU A 133 3.06 -2.69 -15.40
N ILE A 134 2.79 -3.75 -14.61
CA ILE A 134 3.02 -5.15 -14.99
C ILE A 134 1.70 -5.83 -15.37
N HIS A 135 1.69 -6.52 -16.50
CA HIS A 135 0.52 -7.26 -16.98
C HIS A 135 0.45 -8.66 -16.34
N GLY A 136 -0.66 -8.98 -15.66
CA GLY A 136 -0.80 -10.22 -14.88
C GLY A 136 -0.93 -11.54 -15.66
N ARG A 137 -0.82 -11.56 -17.00
CA ARG A 137 -1.01 -12.78 -17.80
C ARG A 137 -0.04 -13.05 -18.94
N THR A 138 0.92 -12.18 -19.23
CA THR A 138 1.82 -12.48 -20.36
C THR A 138 3.16 -11.76 -20.20
N LEU A 139 4.23 -12.55 -20.12
CA LEU A 139 5.61 -12.10 -20.32
C LEU A 139 5.93 -11.89 -21.82
N SER A 140 4.97 -12.08 -22.73
CA SER A 140 5.20 -11.86 -24.16
C SER A 140 4.84 -10.42 -24.56
N ALA A 141 5.88 -9.64 -24.80
CA ALA A 141 5.96 -8.62 -25.86
C ALA A 141 5.09 -7.35 -25.73
N SER A 142 5.18 -6.63 -24.61
CA SER A 142 5.42 -5.19 -24.73
C SER A 142 6.89 -4.95 -24.39
N LYS A 143 7.65 -4.43 -25.36
CA LYS A 143 9.11 -4.25 -25.28
C LYS A 143 9.54 -3.23 -24.22
N TYR A 144 8.58 -2.64 -23.51
CA TYR A 144 8.75 -1.71 -22.42
C TYR A 144 7.62 -1.95 -21.40
N PRO A 145 7.90 -2.02 -20.08
CA PRO A 145 6.85 -1.85 -19.10
C PRO A 145 6.13 -0.53 -19.40
N GLY A 146 4.80 -0.51 -19.25
CA GLY A 146 4.05 0.73 -19.38
C GLY A 146 4.52 1.69 -18.29
N ASN A 147 5.28 2.70 -18.68
CA ASN A 147 5.76 3.75 -17.79
C ASN A 147 4.68 4.83 -17.78
N CYS A 148 3.92 4.90 -16.70
CA CYS A 148 2.81 5.85 -16.57
C CYS A 148 3.05 6.81 -15.41
N VAL A 149 2.80 8.10 -15.61
CA VAL A 149 2.88 9.10 -14.53
C VAL A 149 1.46 9.37 -14.04
N LEU A 150 1.29 9.49 -12.71
CA LEU A 150 0.00 9.78 -12.08
C LEU A 150 -0.32 11.26 -12.25
N THR A 151 -1.23 11.59 -13.18
CA THR A 151 -1.48 12.98 -13.59
C THR A 151 -2.92 13.43 -13.39
N CYS A 152 -3.86 12.50 -13.24
CA CYS A 152 -5.28 12.82 -13.14
C CYS A 152 -5.94 12.05 -11.99
N PRO A 153 -6.00 12.62 -10.77
CA PRO A 153 -6.76 12.00 -9.70
C PRO A 153 -8.25 11.95 -10.09
N VAL A 154 -8.88 10.79 -9.91
CA VAL A 154 -10.32 10.62 -9.97
C VAL A 154 -10.82 10.61 -8.54
N THR A 155 -11.69 11.55 -8.21
CA THR A 155 -12.17 11.77 -6.85
C THR A 155 -13.40 10.93 -6.54
N LYS A 156 -13.76 10.85 -5.25
CA LYS A 156 -15.01 10.21 -4.85
C LYS A 156 -16.24 10.84 -5.52
N ILE A 157 -16.27 12.17 -5.65
CA ILE A 157 -17.35 12.88 -6.33
C ILE A 157 -17.43 12.47 -7.80
N ASP A 158 -16.29 12.35 -8.48
CA ASP A 158 -16.26 11.91 -9.88
C ASP A 158 -16.81 10.49 -10.02
N VAL A 159 -16.41 9.56 -9.14
CA VAL A 159 -16.92 8.18 -9.15
C VAL A 159 -18.44 8.16 -8.95
N ASP A 160 -18.95 8.89 -7.96
CA ASP A 160 -20.38 8.95 -7.66
C ASP A 160 -21.18 9.56 -8.83
N GLN A 161 -20.64 10.58 -9.52
CA GLN A 161 -21.28 11.20 -10.69
C GLN A 161 -21.24 10.33 -11.94
N LEU A 162 -20.17 9.54 -12.12
CA LEU A 162 -19.99 8.69 -13.29
C LEU A 162 -20.79 7.39 -13.21
N LEU A 163 -21.08 6.92 -12.00
CA LEU A 163 -21.78 5.64 -11.75
C LEU A 163 -23.23 5.81 -11.26
N GLY A 164 -23.67 7.06 -11.03
CA GLY A 164 -25.02 7.41 -10.57
C GLY A 164 -26.07 7.51 -11.67
#